data_AF-A0A1H7V2E3-F1
#
_entry.id   AF-A0A1H7V2E3-F1
#
_cell.length_a   1.000
_cell.length_b   1.000
_cell.length_c   1.000
_cell.angle_alpha   90.00
_cell.angle_beta   90.00
_cell.angle_gamma   90.00
#
_symmetry.space_group_name_H-M   'P 1'
#
loop_
_entity.id
_entity.type
_entity.pdbx_description
1 polymer ?
#
loop_
_entity_poly.entity_id
_entity_poly.type
_entity_poly.pdbx_seq_one_letter_code
_entity_poly.pdbx_strand_id
1 'polypeptide(L)'
;MLQGDEVVRALLAAVATLEDLVKVGTDSQMALSALEEIASELDTMDPVENRRFIEALDRVAAAEPDRAVWIQAVPSALGIGRI
;
A
#
# COMPACT_ATOMS: atom_id res chain seq x y z
N MET A 1 -7.28 -10.78 -14.10
CA MET A 1 -6.98 -9.58 -13.32
C MET A 1 -8.23 -8.75 -13.32
N LEU A 2 -8.74 -8.36 -12.15
CA LEU A 2 -9.95 -7.54 -12.06
C LEU A 2 -9.57 -6.06 -12.14
N GLN A 3 -10.49 -5.24 -12.63
CA GLN A 3 -10.34 -3.79 -12.63
C GLN A 3 -10.10 -3.32 -11.19
N GLY A 4 -8.94 -2.69 -10.94
CA GLY A 4 -8.49 -2.26 -9.60
C GLY A 4 -7.23 -2.97 -9.09
N ASP A 5 -6.99 -4.23 -9.48
CA ASP A 5 -5.79 -4.97 -9.02
C ASP A 5 -4.49 -4.33 -9.57
N GLU A 6 -4.54 -3.77 -10.78
CA GLU A 6 -3.41 -3.07 -11.42
C GLU A 6 -3.04 -1.76 -10.71
N VAL A 7 -4.04 -1.00 -10.26
CA VAL A 7 -3.83 0.24 -9.49
C VAL A 7 -3.23 -0.09 -8.13
N VAL A 8 -3.72 -1.14 -7.46
CA VAL A 8 -3.14 -1.61 -6.20
C VAL A 8 -1.70 -2.07 -6.38
N ARG A 9 -1.36 -2.78 -7.46
CA ARG A 9 0.04 -3.14 -7.76
C ARG A 9 0.92 -1.91 -8.00
N ALA A 10 0.42 -0.91 -8.74
CA ALA A 10 1.16 0.33 -8.97
C ALA A 10 1.42 1.07 -7.65
N LEU A 11 0.41 1.15 -6.78
CA LEU A 11 0.55 1.72 -5.45
C LEU A 11 1.57 0.95 -4.60
N LEU A 12 1.49 -0.38 -4.57
CA LEU A 12 2.45 -1.22 -3.86
C LEU A 12 3.89 -1.05 -4.40
N ALA A 13 4.05 -0.89 -5.71
CA ALA A 13 5.37 -0.60 -6.30
C ALA A 13 5.91 0.76 -5.85
N ALA A 14 5.04 1.79 -5.79
CA ALA A 14 5.41 3.10 -5.27
C ALA A 14 5.80 3.03 -3.79
N VAL A 15 5.00 2.38 -2.95
CA VAL A 15 5.28 2.20 -1.51
C VAL A 15 6.62 1.47 -1.32
N ALA A 16 6.87 0.38 -2.03
CA ALA A 16 8.14 -0.35 -1.94
C ALA A 16 9.34 0.54 -2.33
N THR A 17 9.20 1.35 -3.38
CA THR A 17 10.26 2.27 -3.82
C THR A 17 10.55 3.32 -2.74
N LEU A 18 9.51 3.90 -2.15
CA LEU A 18 9.65 4.91 -1.09
C LEU A 18 10.25 4.30 0.18
N GLU A 19 9.82 3.10 0.59
CA GLU A 19 10.43 2.36 1.71
C GLU A 19 11.92 2.12 1.49
N ASP A 20 12.34 1.76 0.27
CA ASP A 20 13.74 1.56 -0.05
C ASP A 20 14.55 2.86 -0.01
N LEU A 21 13.99 3.98 -0.49
CA LEU A 21 14.60 5.31 -0.37
C LEU A 21 14.81 5.70 1.11
N VAL A 22 13.82 5.44 1.97
CA VAL A 22 13.95 5.65 3.42
C VAL A 22 15.10 4.80 3.99
N LYS A 23 15.19 3.52 3.63
CA LYS A 23 16.24 2.61 4.14
C LYS A 23 17.66 3.01 3.71
N VAL A 24 17.84 3.50 2.49
CA VAL A 24 19.17 3.92 1.98
C VAL A 24 19.56 5.34 2.43
N GLY A 25 18.66 6.06 3.11
CA GLY A 25 18.92 7.33 3.78
C GLY A 25 18.98 8.56 2.86
N THR A 26 18.97 8.38 1.55
CA THR A 26 18.92 9.48 0.56
C THR A 26 17.47 9.96 0.43
N ASP A 27 17.24 11.28 0.54
CA ASP A 27 15.91 11.89 0.47
C ASP A 27 14.87 11.26 1.41
N SER A 28 15.33 10.66 2.51
CA SER A 28 14.49 9.91 3.47
C SER A 28 13.33 10.73 4.03
N GLN A 29 13.53 12.03 4.24
CA GLN A 29 12.44 12.92 4.67
C GLN A 29 11.37 13.09 3.59
N MET A 30 11.77 13.25 2.33
CA MET A 30 10.83 13.38 1.21
C MET A 30 10.07 12.07 1.00
N ALA A 31 10.77 10.94 1.05
CA ALA A 31 10.17 9.62 0.91
C ALA A 31 9.18 9.31 2.05
N LEU A 32 9.52 9.68 3.29
CA LEU A 32 8.61 9.56 4.43
C LEU A 32 7.37 10.44 4.26
N SER A 33 7.54 11.71 3.88
CA SER A 33 6.40 12.61 3.64
C SER A 33 5.48 12.11 2.53
N ALA A 34 6.02 11.50 1.47
CA ALA A 34 5.20 10.89 0.42
C ALA A 34 4.42 9.65 0.92
N LEU A 35 5.03 8.83 1.78
CA LEU A 35 4.33 7.70 2.42
C LEU A 35 3.20 8.19 3.36
N GLU A 36 3.44 9.27 4.10
CA GLU A 36 2.44 9.91 4.96
C GLU A 36 1.28 10.49 4.13
N GLU A 37 1.56 11.11 2.98
CA GLU A 37 0.54 11.64 2.08
C GLU A 37 -0.31 10.52 1.48
N ILE A 38 0.31 9.41 1.04
CA ILE A 38 -0.41 8.20 0.60
C ILE A 38 -1.31 7.68 1.71
N ALA A 39 -0.79 7.55 2.94
CA ALA A 39 -1.58 7.09 4.08
C ALA A 39 -2.79 8.01 4.33
N SER A 40 -2.58 9.33 4.30
CA SER A 40 -3.63 10.33 4.49
C SER A 40 -4.73 10.21 3.43
N GLU A 41 -4.38 10.06 2.15
CA GLU A 41 -5.37 9.91 1.07
C GLU A 41 -6.17 8.62 1.22
N LEU A 42 -5.52 7.52 1.59
CA LEU A 42 -6.20 6.24 1.82
C LEU A 42 -7.13 6.28 3.05
N ASP A 43 -6.82 7.09 4.07
CA ASP A 43 -7.67 7.28 5.24
C ASP A 43 -8.97 8.06 4.92
N THR A 44 -9.02 8.76 3.78
CA THR A 44 -10.25 9.43 3.32
C THR A 44 -11.26 8.49 2.67
N MET A 45 -10.88 7.24 2.38
CA MET A 45 -11.75 6.26 1.75
C MET A 45 -12.96 5.96 2.62
N ASP A 46 -14.13 5.90 1.99
CA ASP A 46 -15.33 5.44 2.68
C ASP A 46 -15.24 3.93 3.02
N PRO A 47 -16.10 3.40 3.91
CA PRO A 47 -16.03 1.99 4.30
C PRO A 47 -16.21 0.98 3.15
N VAL A 48 -16.88 1.36 2.05
CA VAL A 48 -17.05 0.52 0.86
C VAL A 48 -15.78 0.54 0.02
N GLU A 49 -15.18 1.70 -0.18
CA GLU A 49 -13.90 1.88 -0.87
C GLU A 49 -12.77 1.17 -0.15
N ASN A 50 -12.69 1.33 1.17
CA ASN A 50 -11.71 0.65 2.02
C ASN A 50 -11.83 -0.87 1.89
N ARG A 51 -13.06 -1.42 1.97
CA ARG A 51 -13.27 -2.86 1.79
C ARG A 51 -12.81 -3.35 0.42
N ARG A 52 -13.15 -2.62 -0.65
CA ARG A 52 -12.71 -2.96 -2.03
C ARG A 52 -11.19 -2.93 -2.15
N PHE A 53 -10.53 -1.97 -1.49
CA PHE A 53 -9.08 -1.88 -1.45
C PHE A 53 -8.45 -3.07 -0.73
N ILE A 54 -8.96 -3.45 0.46
CA ILE A 54 -8.49 -4.63 1.20
C ILE A 54 -8.70 -5.92 0.39
N GLU A 55 -9.87 -6.10 -0.23
CA GLU A 55 -10.13 -7.26 -1.09
C GLU A 55 -9.17 -7.32 -2.29
N ALA A 56 -8.81 -6.17 -2.87
CA ALA A 56 -7.84 -6.10 -3.95
C ALA A 56 -6.42 -6.44 -3.47
N LEU A 57 -6.01 -5.97 -2.29
CA LEU A 57 -4.75 -6.37 -1.66
C LEU A 57 -4.68 -7.87 -1.40
N ASP A 58 -5.75 -8.48 -0.88
CA ASP A 58 -5.81 -9.92 -0.63
C ASP A 58 -5.67 -10.72 -1.94
N ARG A 59 -6.31 -10.26 -3.04
CA ARG A 59 -6.15 -10.88 -4.37
C ARG A 59 -4.74 -10.73 -4.93
N VAL A 60 -4.13 -9.55 -4.79
CA VAL A 60 -2.76 -9.30 -5.25
C VAL A 60 -1.77 -10.14 -4.45
N ALA A 61 -1.92 -10.22 -3.13
CA ALA A 61 -1.11 -11.06 -2.27
C ALA A 61 -1.21 -12.55 -2.65
N ALA A 62 -2.42 -13.05 -2.95
CA ALA A 62 -2.61 -14.42 -3.42
C ALA A 62 -1.94 -14.70 -4.77
N ALA A 63 -1.83 -13.68 -5.64
CA ALA A 63 -1.17 -13.79 -6.94
C ALA A 63 0.37 -13.60 -6.87
N GLU A 64 0.88 -12.99 -5.80
CA GLU A 64 2.31 -12.71 -5.57
C GLU A 64 2.78 -13.35 -4.24
N PRO A 65 2.87 -14.70 -4.15
CA PRO A 65 3.13 -15.40 -2.90
C PRO A 65 4.44 -15.00 -2.23
N ASP A 66 5.48 -14.67 -3.00
CA ASP A 66 6.78 -14.24 -2.48
C ASP A 66 6.71 -12.91 -1.72
N ARG A 67 5.72 -12.06 -2.04
CA ARG A 67 5.52 -10.73 -1.45
C ARG A 67 4.28 -10.67 -0.55
N ALA A 68 3.51 -11.75 -0.46
CA ALA A 68 2.20 -11.77 0.21
C ALA A 68 2.24 -11.25 1.65
N VAL A 69 3.24 -11.65 2.43
CA VAL A 69 3.41 -11.20 3.83
C VAL A 69 3.61 -9.68 3.91
N TRP A 70 4.45 -9.11 3.03
CA TRP A 70 4.68 -7.68 2.98
C TRP A 70 3.41 -6.95 2.51
N ILE A 71 2.76 -7.41 1.44
CA ILE A 71 1.51 -6.82 0.91
C ILE A 71 0.43 -6.76 1.99
N GLN A 72 0.28 -7.82 2.78
CA GLN A 72 -0.70 -7.88 3.87
C GLN A 72 -0.36 -6.97 5.06
N ALA A 73 0.90 -6.59 5.23
CA ALA A 73 1.35 -5.70 6.29
C ALA A 73 1.20 -4.21 5.92
N VAL A 74 1.17 -3.88 4.61
CA VAL A 74 1.09 -2.49 4.11
C VAL A 74 -0.07 -1.69 4.71
N PRO A 75 -1.32 -2.19 4.79
CA PRO A 75 -2.42 -1.41 5.39
C PRO A 75 -2.12 -0.96 6.81
N SER A 76 -1.64 -1.87 7.65
CA SER A 76 -1.29 -1.54 9.04
C SER A 76 -0.10 -0.59 9.14
N ALA A 77 0.89 -0.73 8.26
CA ALA A 77 2.03 0.19 8.19
C ALA A 77 1.62 1.62 7.79
N LEU A 78 0.58 1.75 6.96
CA LEU A 78 -0.01 3.02 6.57
C LEU A 78 -1.11 3.51 7.54
N GLY A 79 -1.31 2.84 8.68
CA GLY A 79 -2.31 3.23 9.67
C GLY A 79 -3.76 2.89 9.30
N ILE A 80 -3.97 2.14 8.22
CA ILE A 80 -5.29 1.74 7.73
C ILE A 80 -5.73 0.47 8.48
N GLY A 81 -6.78 0.59 9.28
CA GLY A 81 -7.37 -0.53 10.01
C GLY A 81 -8.12 -1.49 9.07
N ARG A 82 -8.00 -2.80 9.31
CA ARG A 82 -8.94 -3.79 8.73
C ARG A 82 -10.25 -3.67 9.50
N ILE A 83 -11.26 -3.06 8.90
CA ILE A 83 -12.62 -2.96 9.44
C ILE A 83 -13.34 -4.30 9.27
#